data_AF-A0A7X7DSY6-F1
#
_entry.id   AF-A0A7X7DSY6-F1
#
_cell.length_a   1.000
_cell.length_b   1.000
_cell.length_c   1.000
_cell.angle_alpha   90.00
_cell.angle_beta   90.00
_cell.angle_gamma   90.00
#
_symmetry.space_group_name_H-M   'P 1'
#
loop_
_entity.id
_entity.type
_entity.pdbx_description
1 polymer ?
#
loop_
_entity_poly.entity_id
_entity_poly.type
_entity_poly.pdbx_seq_one_letter_code
_entity_poly.pdbx_strand_id
1 'polypeptide(L)'
;MRNAVFLGPSGGGKSEISINMALRAAAEDGPAVHFFDMDQTKPLFRSRACRDLLERSGVVFHSGAEFLDSPVIPDGVADFLRDPACRCILDVGGNPA
;
A
#
# COMPACT_ATOMS: atom_id res chain seq x y z
N MET A 1 -2.13 -5.86 -15.02
CA MET A 1 -1.27 -6.28 -13.88
C MET A 1 -2.15 -6.32 -12.63
N ARG A 2 -2.20 -7.43 -11.88
CA ARG A 2 -3.14 -7.58 -10.74
C ARG A 2 -2.51 -7.21 -9.39
N ASN A 3 -1.27 -7.61 -9.16
CA ASN A 3 -0.54 -7.31 -7.93
C ASN A 3 0.73 -6.53 -8.29
N ALA A 4 1.01 -5.46 -7.56
CA ALA A 4 2.22 -4.64 -7.69
C ALA A 4 2.88 -4.46 -6.32
N VAL A 5 4.20 -4.61 -6.28
CA VAL A 5 4.99 -4.44 -5.06
C VAL A 5 6.07 -3.40 -5.35
N PHE A 6 6.13 -2.37 -4.52
CA PHE A 6 7.12 -1.30 -4.64
C PHE A 6 8.23 -1.51 -3.61
N LEU A 7 9.45 -1.78 -4.11
CA LEU A 7 10.65 -2.09 -3.32
C LEU A 7 11.80 -1.16 -3.74
N GLY A 8 12.68 -0.81 -2.80
CA GLY A 8 13.84 0.03 -3.07
C GLY A 8 14.25 0.93 -1.88
N PRO A 9 15.35 1.67 -1.99
CA PRO A 9 15.92 2.45 -0.89
C PRO A 9 14.97 3.56 -0.40
N SER A 10 15.19 4.04 0.82
CA SER A 10 14.48 5.21 1.34
C SER A 10 14.74 6.45 0.45
N GLY A 11 13.75 7.33 0.33
CA GLY A 11 13.82 8.52 -0.54
C GLY A 11 13.66 8.26 -2.04
N GLY A 12 13.50 7.01 -2.49
CA GLY A 12 13.34 6.66 -3.92
C GLY A 12 11.95 6.91 -4.52
N GLY A 13 11.04 7.60 -3.82
CA GLY A 13 9.70 7.93 -4.35
C GLY A 13 8.67 6.78 -4.36
N LYS A 14 8.96 5.65 -3.71
CA LYS A 14 8.10 4.44 -3.73
C LYS A 14 6.66 4.71 -3.31
N SER A 15 6.48 5.38 -2.17
CA SER A 15 5.15 5.69 -1.64
C SER A 15 4.37 6.62 -2.56
N GLU A 16 5.01 7.61 -3.19
CA GLU A 16 4.33 8.50 -4.14
C GLU A 16 3.85 7.74 -5.38
N ILE A 17 4.70 6.87 -5.93
CA ILE A 17 4.35 6.07 -7.11
C ILE A 17 3.23 5.06 -6.77
N SER A 18 3.33 4.39 -5.62
CA SER A 18 2.33 3.40 -5.21
C SER A 18 0.96 4.04 -4.96
N ILE A 19 0.92 5.20 -4.30
CA ILE A 19 -0.31 5.97 -4.07
C ILE A 19 -0.94 6.39 -5.39
N ASN A 20 -0.16 7.01 -6.29
CA ASN A 20 -0.68 7.46 -7.58
C ASN A 20 -1.17 6.29 -8.45
N MET A 21 -0.50 5.13 -8.39
CA MET A 21 -0.96 3.93 -9.07
C MET A 21 -2.32 3.46 -8.52
N ALA A 22 -2.51 3.51 -7.21
CA ALA A 22 -3.78 3.13 -6.57
C ALA A 22 -4.93 4.06 -6.95
N LEU A 23 -4.69 5.37 -6.93
CA LEU A 23 -5.67 6.37 -7.34
C LEU A 23 -6.08 6.19 -8.81
N ARG A 24 -5.12 5.95 -9.70
CA ARG A 24 -5.41 5.68 -11.12
C ARG A 24 -6.18 4.39 -11.30
N ALA A 25 -5.76 3.32 -10.62
CA ALA A 25 -6.42 2.03 -10.70
C ALA A 25 -7.87 2.06 -10.18
N ALA A 26 -8.15 2.86 -9.14
CA ALA A 26 -9.50 3.00 -8.60
C ALA A 26 -10.43 3.83 -9.50
N ALA A 27 -9.88 4.64 -10.40
CA ALA A 27 -10.64 5.39 -11.41
C ALA A 27 -10.94 4.57 -12.68
N GLU A 28 -10.34 3.38 -12.83
CA GLU A 28 -10.60 2.46 -13.94
C GLU A 28 -11.77 1.54 -13.61
N ASP A 29 -12.57 1.15 -14.62
CA ASP A 29 -13.48 0.01 -14.47
C ASP A 29 -12.67 -1.28 -14.31
N GLY A 30 -12.71 -1.86 -13.11
CA GLY A 30 -11.87 -3.01 -12.80
C GLY A 30 -12.05 -3.61 -11.40
N PRO A 31 -11.16 -4.55 -11.03
CA PRO A 31 -11.16 -5.19 -9.72
C PRO A 31 -11.00 -4.19 -8.57
N ALA A 32 -11.53 -4.52 -7.39
CA ALA A 32 -11.39 -3.69 -6.20
C ALA A 32 -9.91 -3.46 -5.86
N VAL A 33 -9.52 -2.22 -5.58
CA VAL A 33 -8.13 -1.87 -5.29
C VAL A 33 -7.87 -1.96 -3.80
N HIS A 34 -6.90 -2.79 -3.42
CA HIS A 34 -6.43 -2.96 -2.05
C HIS A 34 -5.02 -2.40 -1.93
N PHE A 35 -4.84 -1.38 -1.10
CA PHE A 35 -3.55 -0.77 -0.83
C PHE A 35 -3.02 -1.24 0.52
N PHE A 36 -1.82 -1.81 0.55
CA PHE A 36 -1.17 -2.28 1.76
C PHE A 36 0.04 -1.40 2.06
N ASP A 37 -0.01 -0.65 3.15
CA ASP A 37 1.15 0.02 3.72
C ASP A 37 1.92 -0.99 4.57
N MET A 38 3.08 -1.41 4.05
CA MET A 38 4.00 -2.33 4.69
C MET A 38 5.31 -1.62 5.09
N ASP A 39 5.36 -0.30 5.09
CA ASP A 39 6.57 0.44 5.47
C ASP A 39 6.72 0.49 7.01
N GLN A 40 7.82 -0.09 7.48
CA GLN A 40 8.16 -0.20 8.90
C GLN A 40 9.10 0.92 9.35
N THR A 41 9.68 1.71 8.45
CA THR A 41 10.66 2.75 8.77
C THR A 41 9.96 4.02 9.28
N LYS A 42 10.28 4.45 10.50
CA LYS A 42 9.80 5.70 11.12
C LYS A 42 10.95 6.71 11.04
N PRO A 43 11.00 7.60 10.04
CA PRO A 43 10.67 8.98 10.41
C PRO A 43 10.12 9.90 9.30
N LEU A 44 9.99 9.48 8.03
CA LEU A 44 9.68 10.41 6.93
C LEU A 44 8.71 9.80 5.92
N PHE A 45 7.56 10.47 5.75
CA PHE A 45 6.54 10.28 4.71
C PHE A 45 6.03 8.83 4.53
N ARG A 46 4.89 8.52 5.17
CA ARG A 46 4.20 7.24 5.00
C ARG A 46 2.96 7.40 4.14
N SER A 47 2.67 6.39 3.32
CA SER A 47 1.41 6.28 2.58
C SER A 47 0.18 6.31 3.51
N ARG A 48 0.34 5.94 4.79
CA ARG A 48 -0.63 6.22 5.88
C ARG A 48 -1.16 7.65 5.93
N ALA A 49 -0.33 8.67 5.66
CA ALA A 49 -0.78 10.07 5.63
C ALA A 49 -1.81 10.33 4.50
N CYS A 50 -1.89 9.44 3.52
CA CYS A 50 -2.81 9.49 2.39
C CYS A 50 -3.98 8.49 2.53
N ARG A 51 -4.19 7.84 3.69
CA ARG A 51 -5.31 6.92 3.92
C ARG A 51 -6.63 7.53 3.49
N ASP A 52 -6.95 8.69 4.06
CA ASP A 52 -8.17 9.45 3.78
C ASP A 52 -8.39 9.73 2.29
N LEU A 53 -7.32 10.04 1.56
CA LEU A 53 -7.37 10.29 0.13
C LEU A 53 -7.68 9.01 -0.64
N LEU A 54 -6.98 7.92 -0.29
CA LEU A 54 -7.15 6.61 -0.91
C LEU A 54 -8.58 6.08 -0.67
N GLU A 55 -9.06 6.10 0.56
CA GLU A 55 -10.40 5.62 0.91
C GLU A 55 -11.51 6.40 0.20
N ARG A 56 -11.39 7.74 0.13
CA ARG A 56 -12.35 8.57 -0.63
C ARG A 56 -12.34 8.30 -2.13
N SER A 57 -11.25 7.76 -2.67
CA SER A 57 -11.16 7.36 -4.08
C SER A 57 -11.69 5.95 -4.34
N GLY A 58 -12.17 5.23 -3.32
CA GLY A 58 -12.66 3.86 -3.44
C GLY A 58 -11.60 2.78 -3.24
N VAL A 59 -10.39 3.15 -2.80
CA VAL A 59 -9.33 2.20 -2.44
C VAL A 59 -9.56 1.68 -1.03
N VAL A 60 -9.47 0.36 -0.84
CA VAL A 60 -9.46 -0.24 0.50
C VAL A 60 -8.03 -0.16 1.06
N PHE A 61 -7.84 0.57 2.15
CA PHE A 61 -6.54 0.79 2.76
C PHE A 61 -6.28 -0.20 3.92
N HIS A 62 -5.11 -0.84 3.90
CA HIS A 62 -4.67 -1.81 4.89
C HIS A 62 -3.35 -1.36 5.50
N SER A 63 -3.28 -1.30 6.82
CA SER A 63 -2.04 -1.02 7.57
C SER A 63 -2.03 -1.75 8.90
N GLY A 64 -0.85 -2.06 9.42
CA GLY A 64 -0.70 -2.59 10.78
C GLY A 64 -1.18 -1.63 11.86
N ALA A 65 -1.43 -2.16 13.07
CA ALA A 65 -1.88 -1.38 14.23
C ALA A 65 -0.92 -0.20 14.51
N GLU A 66 -1.46 1.02 14.55
CA GLU A 66 -0.70 2.27 14.63
C GLU A 66 0.14 2.41 15.92
N PHE A 67 -0.19 1.63 16.95
CA PHE A 67 0.37 1.72 18.30
C PHE A 67 1.59 0.82 18.55
N LEU A 68 1.96 -0.06 17.63
CA LEU A 68 3.12 -0.93 17.81
C LEU A 68 4.20 -0.57 16.80
N ASP A 69 5.41 -0.28 17.31
CA ASP A 69 6.67 -0.26 16.55
C ASP A 69 7.05 -1.63 15.95
N SER A 70 6.11 -2.56 15.90
CA SER A 70 6.32 -3.92 15.45
C SER A 70 6.10 -4.02 13.94
N PRO A 71 6.90 -4.82 13.23
CA PRO A 71 6.63 -5.21 11.86
C PRO A 71 5.33 -6.01 11.78
N VAL A 72 4.19 -5.34 11.62
CA VAL A 72 2.89 -6.00 11.46
C VAL A 72 2.57 -6.04 9.96
N ILE A 73 2.52 -7.25 9.41
CA ILE A 73 1.89 -7.48 8.11
C ILE A 73 0.39 -7.26 8.31
N PRO A 74 -0.28 -6.39 7.54
CA PRO A 74 -1.73 -6.26 7.63
C PRO A 74 -2.40 -7.62 7.42
N ASP A 75 -3.45 -7.91 8.19
CA ASP A 75 -4.15 -9.19 8.09
C ASP A 75 -4.73 -9.41 6.68
N GLY A 76 -4.79 -10.66 6.24
CA GLY A 76 -5.43 -11.04 4.97
C GLY A 76 -4.64 -10.72 3.69
N VAL A 77 -3.42 -10.17 3.77
CA VAL A 77 -2.56 -9.90 2.58
C VAL A 77 -2.48 -11.11 1.65
N ALA A 78 -2.25 -12.31 2.20
CA ALA A 78 -2.10 -13.53 1.40
C ALA A 78 -3.41 -13.95 0.71
N ASP A 79 -4.56 -13.63 1.30
CA ASP A 79 -5.87 -13.96 0.74
C ASP A 79 -6.20 -13.00 -0.40
N PHE A 80 -6.02 -11.69 -0.21
CA PHE A 80 -6.24 -10.67 -1.25
C PHE A 80 -5.29 -10.82 -2.43
N LEU A 81 -4.03 -11.23 -2.21
CA LEU A 81 -3.09 -11.51 -3.29
C LEU A 81 -3.56 -12.66 -4.20
N ARG A 82 -4.29 -13.63 -3.64
CA ARG A 82 -4.83 -14.80 -4.36
C ARG A 82 -6.19 -14.53 -4.98
N ASP A 83 -6.96 -13.57 -4.46
CA ASP A 83 -8.27 -13.21 -4.98
C ASP A 83 -8.17 -12.55 -6.37
N PRO A 84 -8.76 -13.15 -7.43
CA PRO A 84 -8.79 -12.54 -8.75
C PRO A 84 -9.68 -11.29 -8.83
N ALA A 85 -10.60 -11.07 -7.88
CA ALA A 85 -11.46 -9.90 -7.79
C ALA A 85 -10.78 -8.68 -7.17
N CYS A 86 -9.53 -8.84 -6.70
CA CYS A 86 -8.74 -7.78 -6.09
C CYS A 86 -7.53 -7.40 -6.94
N ARG A 87 -7.18 -6.12 -6.91
CA ARG A 87 -5.91 -5.58 -7.37
C ARG A 87 -5.12 -5.10 -6.15
N CYS A 88 -4.00 -5.74 -5.85
CA CYS A 88 -3.21 -5.41 -4.67
C CYS A 88 -2.02 -4.50 -5.02
N ILE A 89 -1.86 -3.41 -4.27
CA ILE A 89 -0.71 -2.51 -4.35
C ILE A 89 -0.03 -2.48 -2.98
N LEU A 90 1.24 -2.90 -2.94
CA LEU A 90 2.01 -3.04 -1.71
C LEU A 90 3.13 -2.01 -1.69
N ASP A 91 3.06 -1.07 -0.74
CA ASP A 91 4.13 -0.12 -0.44
C ASP A 91 5.06 -0.73 0.61
N VAL A 92 6.16 -1.31 0.17
CA VAL A 92 7.13 -1.98 1.05
C VAL A 92 8.29 -1.04 1.31
N GLY A 93 8.44 -0.67 2.58
CA GLY A 93 9.50 0.24 3.04
C GLY A 93 10.90 -0.21 2.66
N GLY A 94 11.78 0.78 2.50
CA GLY A 94 13.19 0.53 2.16
C GLY A 94 14.04 0.27 3.39
N ASN A 95 14.81 -0.82 3.39
CA ASN A 95 15.91 -0.99 4.33
C ASN A 95 16.94 0.15 4.09
N PRO A 96 17.60 0.72 5.12
CA PRO A 96 18.83 1.45 4.88
C PRO A 96 19.79 0.57 4.05
N ALA A 97 20.41 1.19 3.05
CA ALA A 97 21.56 0.60 2.36
C ALA A 97 22.75 0.50 3.32
#